data_AF-A0A443S4H3-F1
#
_entry.id   AF-A0A443S4H3-F1
#
_cell.length_a   1.000
_cell.length_b   1.000
_cell.length_c   1.000
_cell.angle_alpha   90.00
_cell.angle_beta   90.00
_cell.angle_gamma   90.00
#
_symmetry.space_group_name_H-M   'P 1'
#
loop_
_entity.id
_entity.type
_entity.pdbx_description
1 polymer ?
#
loop_
_entity_poly.entity_id
_entity_poly.type
_entity_poly.pdbx_seq_one_letter_code
_entity_poly.pdbx_strand_id
1 'polypeptide(L)' 'MTLSGTSMATPLVAGWAAILKSSNPSYTSGQLREKLIEYSVKDAIKNLPPSTVNRFINVDCPLPTVA' A
#
# COMPACT_ATOMS: atom_id res chain seq x y z
N MET A 1 15.98 8.73 -17.99
CA MET A 1 14.62 9.25 -18.26
C MET A 1 13.75 8.88 -17.08
N THR A 2 13.15 9.85 -16.39
CA THR A 2 12.19 9.60 -15.32
C THR A 2 10.78 9.72 -15.91
N LEU A 3 10.04 8.62 -15.89
CA LEU A 3 8.66 8.58 -16.36
C LEU A 3 7.71 8.78 -15.17
N SER A 4 6.67 9.58 -15.35
CA SER A 4 5.65 9.85 -14.33
C SER A 4 4.30 9.36 -14.84
N GLY A 5 3.52 8.69 -13.98
CA GLY A 5 2.19 8.19 -14.32
C GLY A 5 1.62 7.28 -13.24
N THR A 6 0.30 7.10 -13.24
CA THR A 6 -0.38 6.14 -12.35
C THR A 6 0.08 4.71 -12.61
N SER A 7 0.50 4.40 -13.85
CA SER A 7 1.15 3.14 -14.22
C SER A 7 2.45 2.87 -13.46
N MET A 8 3.12 3.90 -12.91
CA MET A 8 4.30 3.77 -12.05
C MET A 8 3.92 3.68 -10.57
N ALA A 9 2.71 4.13 -10.18
CA ALA A 9 2.18 3.91 -8.83
C ALA A 9 1.68 2.46 -8.63
N THR A 10 1.09 1.84 -9.66
CA THR A 10 0.62 0.44 -9.63
C THR A 10 1.71 -0.57 -9.20
N PRO A 11 2.92 -0.59 -9.80
CA PRO A 11 3.96 -1.54 -9.40
C PRO A 11 4.46 -1.33 -7.98
N LEU A 12 4.42 -0.11 -7.43
CA LEU A 12 4.78 0.15 -6.03
C LEU A 12 3.78 -0.52 -5.07
N VAL A 13 2.47 -0.37 -5.32
CA VAL A 13 1.42 -1.02 -4.53
C VAL A 13 1.48 -2.54 -4.68
N ALA A 14 1.70 -3.04 -5.90
CA ALA A 14 1.84 -4.47 -6.16
C ALA A 14 3.06 -5.08 -5.44
N GLY A 15 4.20 -4.39 -5.44
CA GLY A 15 5.41 -4.83 -4.75
C GLY A 15 5.19 -4.93 -3.23
N TRP A 16 4.57 -3.91 -2.63
CA TRP A 16 4.26 -3.94 -1.20
C TRP A 16 3.24 -5.03 -0.84
N ALA A 17 2.22 -5.22 -1.67
CA ALA A 17 1.25 -6.31 -1.51
C ALA A 17 1.92 -7.70 -1.58
N ALA A 18 2.91 -7.88 -2.46
CA ALA A 18 3.68 -9.11 -2.57
C ALA A 18 4.50 -9.38 -1.31
N ILE A 19 5.12 -8.35 -0.71
CA ILE A 19 5.85 -8.48 0.56
C ILE A 19 4.89 -8.91 1.69
N LEU A 20 3.74 -8.24 1.83
CA LEU A 20 2.73 -8.59 2.83
C LEU A 20 2.23 -10.04 2.67
N LYS A 21 2.02 -10.48 1.42
CA LYS A 21 1.61 -11.85 1.09
C LYS A 21 2.73 -12.87 1.34
N SER A 22 3.99 -12.48 1.11
CA SER A 22 5.14 -13.33 1.40
C SER A 22 5.35 -13.51 2.91
N SER A 23 5.15 -12.47 3.71
CA SER A 23 5.22 -12.53 5.17
C SER A 23 4.06 -13.33 5.78
N ASN A 24 2.89 -13.33 5.15
CA ASN A 24 1.74 -14.10 5.64
C ASN A 24 0.95 -14.71 4.47
N PRO A 25 1.35 -15.91 4.00
CA PRO A 25 0.75 -16.54 2.82
C PRO A 25 -0.73 -16.89 3.00
N SER A 26 -1.21 -16.97 4.24
CA SER A 26 -2.61 -17.25 4.59
C SER A 26 -3.57 -16.08 4.33
N TYR A 27 -3.08 -14.86 4.09
CA TYR A 27 -3.97 -13.72 3.86
C TYR A 27 -4.79 -13.87 2.58
N THR A 28 -6.10 -13.66 2.68
CA THR A 28 -6.96 -13.56 1.50
C THR A 28 -6.75 -12.22 0.80
N SER A 29 -7.19 -12.09 -0.45
CA SER A 29 -7.13 -10.82 -1.20
C SER A 29 -7.89 -9.69 -0.50
N GLY A 30 -8.98 -10.01 0.19
CA GLY A 30 -9.73 -9.06 1.02
C GLY A 30 -8.93 -8.55 2.21
N GLN A 31 -8.33 -9.46 2.98
CA GLN A 31 -7.48 -9.11 4.12
C GLN A 31 -6.25 -8.32 3.69
N LEU A 32 -5.64 -8.67 2.56
CA LEU A 32 -4.50 -7.95 2.01
C LEU A 32 -4.86 -6.50 1.67
N ARG A 33 -6.03 -6.28 1.06
CA ARG A 33 -6.56 -4.93 0.78
C ARG A 33 -6.78 -4.14 2.06
N GLU A 34 -7.40 -4.75 3.07
CA GLU A 34 -7.63 -4.08 4.35
C GLU A 34 -6.32 -3.68 5.02
N LYS A 35 -5.33 -4.58 5.05
CA LYS A 35 -4.00 -4.29 5.60
C LYS A 35 -3.25 -3.22 4.83
N LEU A 36 -3.35 -3.21 3.50
CA LEU A 36 -2.80 -2.13 2.67
C LEU A 36 -3.40 -0.77 3.03
N ILE A 37 -4.71 -0.72 3.29
CA ILE A 37 -5.40 0.51 3.71
C ILE A 37 -5.08 0.85 5.17
N GLU A 38 -4.95 -0.13 6.05
CA GLU A 38 -4.63 0.06 7.47
C GLU A 38 -3.25 0.69 7.63
N TYR A 39 -2.24 0.16 6.93
CA TYR A 39 -0.86 0.62 7.03
C TYR A 39 -0.55 1.89 6.24
N SER A 40 -1.43 2.29 5.31
CA SER A 40 -1.27 3.52 4.55
C SER A 40 -1.10 4.76 5.44
N VAL A 41 -0.22 5.67 5.03
CA VAL A 41 -0.08 6.98 5.66
C VAL A 41 -1.31 7.82 5.31
N LYS A 42 -2.04 8.24 6.34
CA LYS A 42 -3.21 9.11 6.20
C LYS A 42 -2.77 10.55 6.06
N ASP A 43 -3.49 11.31 5.23
CA ASP A 43 -3.34 12.76 5.12
C ASP A 43 -1.97 13.26 4.62
N ALA A 44 -1.18 12.37 4.01
CA ALA A 44 0.13 12.71 3.44
C ALA A 44 0.02 13.48 2.11
N ILE A 45 -1.05 13.26 1.34
CA ILE A 45 -1.22 13.88 0.03
C ILE A 45 -1.91 15.24 0.21
N LYS A 46 -1.41 16.29 -0.44
CA LYS A 46 -1.98 17.65 -0.40
C LYS A 46 -2.80 17.94 -1.66
N ASN A 47 -3.74 18.89 -1.59
CA ASN A 47 -4.59 19.34 -2.71
C ASN A 47 -5.50 18.26 -3.33
N LEU A 48 -6.09 17.37 -2.50
CA LEU A 48 -7.08 16.41 -2.99
C LEU A 48 -8.49 17.00 -2.96
N PRO A 49 -9.35 16.59 -3.91
CA PRO A 49 -10.79 16.81 -3.78
C PRO A 49 -11.32 16.16 -2.48
N PRO A 50 -12.31 16.76 -1.81
CA PRO A 50 -12.88 16.22 -0.57
C PRO A 50 -13.45 14.79 -0.69
N SER A 51 -13.79 14.36 -1.91
CA SER A 51 -14.33 13.03 -2.21
C SER A 51 -13.26 11.94 -2.35
N THR A 52 -11.97 12.29 -2.32
CA THR A 52 -10.88 11.34 -2.53
C THR A 52 -10.29 10.88 -1.21
N VAL A 53 -10.11 9.57 -1.05
CA VAL A 53 -9.51 9.00 0.15
C VAL A 53 -8.02 9.32 0.18
N ASN A 54 -7.57 10.04 1.21
CA ASN A 54 -6.16 10.43 1.36
C ASN A 54 -5.33 9.32 2.00
N ARG A 55 -4.96 8.31 1.20
CA ARG A 55 -4.11 7.18 1.61
C ARG A 55 -2.86 7.13 0.75
N PHE A 56 -1.70 7.27 1.37
CA PHE A 56 -0.40 7.09 0.72
C PHE A 56 0.21 5.74 1.13
N ILE A 57 0.87 5.06 0.20
CA ILE A 57 1.49 3.76 0.48
C ILE A 57 2.60 3.92 1.54
N ASN A 58 2.63 3.01 2.52
CA ASN A 58 3.64 2.98 3.57
C ASN A 58 4.39 1.65 3.51
N VAL A 59 5.71 1.71 3.28
CA VAL A 59 6.58 0.52 3.22
C VAL A 59 7.35 0.28 4.52
N ASP A 60 7.31 1.23 5.45
CA ASP A 60 7.98 1.16 6.76
C ASP A 60 7.09 0.54 7.85
N CYS A 61 5.96 -0.05 7.47
CA CYS A 61 5.15 -0.78 8.44
C CYS A 61 5.93 -2.01 8.96
N PRO A 62 5.93 -2.29 10.27
CA PRO A 62 6.52 -3.51 10.80
C PRO A 62 5.88 -4.70 10.08
N LEU A 63 6.70 -5.46 9.36
CA LEU A 63 6.27 -6.75 8.84
C LEU A 63 5.87 -7.59 10.06
N PRO A 64 4.73 -8.30 10.04
CA PRO A 64 4.44 -9.28 11.08
C PRO A 64 5.64 -10.23 11.10
N THR A 65 6.39 -10.19 12.21
CA THR A 65 7.58 -10.99 12.41
C THR A 65 7.18 -12.45 12.26
N VAL A 66 7.83 -13.13 11.32
CA VAL A 66 7.71 -14.57 11.16
C VAL A 66 8.27 -15.18 12.45
N ALA A 67 7.39 -15.74 13.28
CA ALA A 67 7.78 -16.62 14.38
C ALA A 67 8.15 -18.00 13.81
#